data_AF-A0A9D3LU71-F1
#
_entry.id   AF-A0A9D3LU71-F1
#
_cell.length_a   1.000
_cell.length_b   1.000
_cell.length_c   1.000
_cell.angle_alpha   90.00
_cell.angle_beta   90.00
_cell.angle_gamma   90.00
#
_symmetry.space_group_name_H-M   'P 1'
#
loop_
_entity.id
_entity.type
_entity.pdbx_description
1 polymer ?
#
loop_
_entity_poly.entity_id
_entity_poly.type
_entity_poly.pdbx_seq_one_letter_code
_entity_poly.pdbx_strand_id
1 'polypeptide(L)'
;MFSSVKAYEGQAYASLKKQCLQNKTLFEDPLFPTVDESLFYQGNKIGRVHWKRPKELCSDPHLFVDGISAHDLHQGQLGNCWFVAACSSLASRESLWHKVSLCLPHA
;
A
#
# COMPACT_ATOMS: atom_id res chain seq x y z
N MET A 1 -22.77 -9.28 13.36
CA MET A 1 -22.75 -9.50 11.90
C MET A 1 -21.79 -8.48 11.29
N PHE A 2 -20.77 -8.97 10.60
CA PHE A 2 -19.61 -8.19 10.17
C PHE A 2 -20.02 -7.07 9.19
N SER A 3 -19.48 -5.88 9.41
CA SER A 3 -19.56 -4.74 8.51
C SER A 3 -19.15 -5.17 7.10
N SER A 4 -20.04 -4.97 6.13
CA SER A 4 -19.70 -5.12 4.71
C SER A 4 -18.61 -4.09 4.39
N VAL A 5 -17.43 -4.55 3.98
CA VAL A 5 -16.37 -3.65 3.51
C VAL A 5 -16.89 -2.95 2.27
N LYS A 6 -17.12 -1.64 2.37
CA LYS A 6 -17.56 -0.83 1.23
C LYS A 6 -16.37 -0.59 0.32
N ALA A 7 -16.50 -0.97 -0.95
CA ALA A 7 -15.50 -0.63 -1.96
C ALA A 7 -15.38 0.90 -2.06
N TYR A 8 -14.15 1.40 -1.91
CA TYR A 8 -13.85 2.81 -2.17
C TYR A 8 -13.96 3.07 -3.67
N GLU A 9 -14.67 4.12 -4.06
CA GLU A 9 -14.87 4.51 -5.48
C GLU A 9 -15.32 3.36 -6.40
N GLY A 10 -16.06 2.38 -5.85
CA GLY A 10 -16.53 1.21 -6.61
C GLY A 10 -15.44 0.21 -7.00
N GLN A 11 -14.21 0.37 -6.53
CA GLN A 11 -13.09 -0.51 -6.86
C GLN A 11 -13.12 -1.80 -6.02
N ALA A 12 -13.55 -2.90 -6.64
CA ALA A 12 -13.56 -4.22 -6.01
C ALA A 12 -12.23 -4.96 -6.26
N TYR A 13 -11.38 -5.05 -5.23
CA TYR A 13 -10.04 -5.67 -5.31
C TYR A 13 -10.05 -7.04 -6.01
N ALA A 14 -10.96 -7.95 -5.60
CA ALA A 14 -10.98 -9.31 -6.12
C ALA A 14 -11.26 -9.35 -7.64
N SER A 15 -12.17 -8.50 -8.11
CA SER A 15 -12.52 -8.39 -9.53
C SER A 15 -11.37 -7.81 -10.34
N LEU A 16 -10.75 -6.74 -9.83
CA LEU A 16 -9.60 -6.09 -10.48
C LEU A 16 -8.39 -7.03 -10.56
N LYS A 17 -8.08 -7.74 -9.47
CA LYS A 17 -7.02 -8.76 -9.44
C LYS A 17 -7.27 -9.85 -10.47
N LYS A 18 -8.50 -10.39 -10.53
CA LYS A 18 -8.86 -11.44 -11.47
C LYS A 18 -8.68 -10.98 -12.93
N GLN A 19 -9.15 -9.78 -13.25
CA GLN A 19 -9.04 -9.20 -14.59
C GLN A 19 -7.57 -9.00 -15.00
N CYS A 20 -6.74 -8.45 -14.11
CA CYS A 20 -5.31 -8.24 -14.38
C CYS A 20 -4.58 -9.58 -14.61
N LEU A 21 -4.85 -10.59 -13.78
CA LEU A 21 -4.29 -11.92 -13.94
C LEU A 21 -4.72 -12.58 -15.26
N GLN A 22 -5.99 -12.44 -15.65
CA GLN A 22 -6.50 -12.96 -16.93
C GLN A 22 -5.84 -12.28 -18.13
N ASN A 23 -5.65 -10.97 -18.06
CA ASN A 23 -5.05 -10.17 -19.13
C ASN A 23 -3.52 -10.23 -19.13
N LYS A 24 -2.90 -10.88 -18.14
CA LYS A 24 -1.45 -10.90 -17.90
C LYS A 24 -0.84 -9.50 -17.80
N THR A 25 -1.62 -8.55 -17.31
CA THR A 25 -1.19 -7.17 -17.09
C THR A 25 -1.04 -6.89 -15.60
N LEU A 26 -0.23 -5.90 -15.26
CA LEU A 26 -0.15 -5.40 -13.90
C LEU A 26 -1.20 -4.30 -13.71
N PHE A 27 -1.75 -4.22 -12.51
CA PHE A 27 -2.74 -3.19 -12.18
C PHE A 27 -2.10 -1.79 -12.22
N GLU A 28 -2.84 -0.84 -12.76
CA GLU A 28 -2.60 0.60 -12.76
C GLU A 28 -3.88 1.27 -12.29
N ASP A 29 -3.78 2.11 -11.26
CA ASP A 29 -4.96 2.73 -10.65
C ASP A 29 -5.35 4.01 -11.40
N PRO A 30 -6.55 4.08 -12.01
CA PRO A 30 -7.00 5.28 -12.69
C PRO A 30 -7.32 6.43 -11.72
N LEU A 31 -7.59 6.14 -10.44
CA LEU A 31 -7.95 7.16 -9.44
C LEU A 31 -6.72 7.70 -8.70
N PHE A 32 -5.61 6.98 -8.74
CA PHE A 32 -4.34 7.39 -8.16
C PHE A 32 -3.17 7.07 -9.12
N PRO A 33 -3.04 7.83 -10.21
CA PRO A 33 -2.04 7.57 -11.24
C PRO A 33 -0.60 7.81 -10.76
N THR A 34 0.38 7.27 -11.49
CA THR A 34 1.81 7.44 -11.18
C THR A 34 2.36 8.78 -11.68
N VAL A 35 1.79 9.88 -11.18
CA VAL A 35 2.11 11.26 -11.60
C VAL A 35 2.32 12.17 -10.37
N ASP A 36 2.89 13.35 -10.57
CA ASP A 36 3.25 14.26 -9.47
C ASP A 36 2.00 14.80 -8.73
N GLU A 37 0.85 14.89 -9.39
CA GLU A 37 -0.44 15.29 -8.80
C GLU A 37 -0.91 14.32 -7.72
N SER A 38 -0.50 13.04 -7.80
CA SER A 38 -0.77 12.04 -6.76
C SER A 38 0.13 12.20 -5.53
N LEU A 39 1.25 12.92 -5.66
CA LEU A 39 2.21 13.14 -4.57
C LEU A 39 2.04 14.53 -3.93
N PHE A 40 1.73 15.55 -4.73
CA PHE A 40 1.78 16.94 -4.31
C PHE A 40 0.51 17.71 -4.70
N TYR A 41 -0.09 18.39 -3.72
CA TYR A 41 -1.14 19.37 -3.99
C TYR A 41 -0.62 20.66 -4.64
N GLN A 42 0.63 21.04 -4.35
CA GLN A 42 1.23 22.30 -4.81
C GLN A 42 2.71 22.12 -5.15
N GLY A 43 2.98 21.75 -6.40
CA GLY A 43 4.33 21.71 -6.98
C GLY A 43 5.28 20.70 -6.32
N ASN A 44 6.18 20.13 -7.11
CA ASN A 44 7.15 19.18 -6.59
C ASN A 44 8.23 19.91 -5.75
N LYS A 45 8.23 19.67 -4.44
CA LYS A 45 9.17 20.28 -3.48
C LYS A 45 10.33 19.36 -3.08
N ILE A 46 10.32 18.09 -3.53
CA ILE A 46 11.25 17.05 -3.05
C ILE A 46 12.25 16.65 -4.16
N GLY A 47 12.01 17.05 -5.41
CA GLY A 47 12.89 16.79 -6.54
C GLY A 47 12.37 15.64 -7.41
N ARG A 48 13.25 15.03 -8.22
CA ARG A 48 12.81 14.06 -9.23
C ARG A 48 12.36 12.74 -8.60
N VAL A 49 11.05 12.47 -8.62
CA VAL A 49 10.48 11.19 -8.17
C VAL A 49 10.35 10.24 -9.36
N HIS A 50 10.67 8.96 -9.14
CA HIS A 50 10.45 7.90 -10.13
C HIS A 50 9.55 6.84 -9.51
N TRP A 51 8.42 6.57 -10.15
CA TRP A 51 7.53 5.49 -9.77
C TRP A 51 8.12 4.16 -10.23
N LYS A 52 8.30 3.23 -9.29
CA LYS A 52 8.82 1.89 -9.54
C LYS A 52 8.03 0.87 -8.74
N ARG A 53 7.79 -0.30 -9.31
CA ARG A 53 7.16 -1.43 -8.63
C ARG A 53 8.19 -2.14 -7.74
N PRO A 54 7.78 -2.85 -6.68
CA PRO A 54 8.71 -3.55 -5.78
C PRO A 54 9.69 -4.50 -6.49
N LYS A 55 9.23 -5.20 -7.53
CA LYS A 55 10.06 -6.11 -8.35
C LYS A 55 11.15 -5.41 -9.16
N GLU A 56 11.02 -4.10 -9.40
CA GLU A 56 12.04 -3.29 -10.07
C GLU A 56 13.10 -2.76 -9.07
N LEU A 57 12.83 -2.87 -7.77
CA LEU A 57 13.72 -2.44 -6.68
C LEU A 57 14.48 -3.61 -6.06
N CYS A 58 13.83 -4.77 -5.93
CA CYS A 58 14.37 -5.98 -5.33
C CYS A 58 13.94 -7.21 -6.13
N SER A 59 14.80 -8.23 -6.22
CA SER A 59 14.53 -9.49 -6.92
C SER A 59 13.41 -10.31 -6.28
N ASP A 60 13.27 -10.21 -4.95
CA ASP A 60 12.34 -11.03 -4.16
C ASP A 60 11.54 -10.17 -3.17
N PRO A 61 10.60 -9.35 -3.66
CA PRO A 61 9.87 -8.40 -2.82
C PRO A 61 8.83 -9.13 -1.95
N HIS A 62 8.96 -8.94 -0.64
CA HIS A 62 8.03 -9.47 0.36
C HIS A 62 7.20 -8.35 0.97
N LEU A 63 5.94 -8.65 1.28
CA LEU A 63 5.07 -7.70 2.00
C LEU A 63 5.45 -7.63 3.49
N PHE A 64 5.83 -8.76 4.08
CA PHE A 64 6.32 -8.88 5.45
C PHE A 64 7.49 -9.86 5.46
N VAL A 65 8.56 -9.53 6.18
CA VAL A 65 9.69 -10.42 6.46
C VAL A 65 9.70 -10.61 7.98
N ASP A 66 9.54 -11.84 8.44
CA ASP A 66 9.49 -12.19 9.87
C ASP A 66 8.35 -11.55 10.69
N GLY A 67 7.22 -11.21 10.03
CA GLY A 67 6.04 -10.62 10.66
C GLY A 67 5.96 -9.11 10.49
N ILE A 68 5.12 -8.45 11.28
CA ILE A 68 5.10 -6.99 11.34
C ILE A 68 5.79 -6.50 12.61
N SER A 69 6.83 -5.69 12.44
CA SER A 69 7.50 -5.02 13.55
C SER A 69 7.39 -3.52 13.40
N ALA A 70 7.25 -2.84 14.55
CA ALA A 70 7.40 -1.39 14.63
C ALA A 70 8.77 -0.91 14.09
N HIS A 71 9.77 -1.79 14.06
CA HIS A 71 11.13 -1.50 13.58
C HIS A 71 11.23 -1.46 12.05
N ASP A 72 10.23 -1.97 11.32
CA ASP A 72 10.23 -1.98 9.85
C ASP A 72 9.86 -0.61 9.26
N LEU A 73 9.41 0.32 10.09
CA LEU A 73 8.91 1.62 9.67
C LEU A 73 10.00 2.68 9.73
N HIS A 74 10.56 3.01 8.57
CA HIS A 74 11.37 4.21 8.39
C HIS A 74 10.52 5.35 7.82
N GLN A 75 10.58 6.53 8.45
CA GLN A 75 9.83 7.72 8.03
C GLN A 75 10.18 8.21 6.62
N GLY A 76 11.38 7.88 6.13
CA GLY A 76 11.88 8.41 4.87
C GLY A 76 12.04 9.93 4.93
N GLN A 77 12.01 10.59 3.76
CA GLN A 77 12.22 12.03 3.65
C GLN A 77 10.96 12.87 3.84
N LEU A 78 9.77 12.25 3.89
CA LEU A 78 8.53 12.97 4.12
C LEU A 78 8.25 13.09 5.63
N GLY A 79 7.87 14.29 6.07
CA GLY A 79 7.59 14.67 7.46
C GLY A 79 6.35 14.01 8.09
N ASN A 80 6.13 12.71 7.87
CA ASN A 80 4.93 11.96 8.26
C ASN A 80 5.16 11.10 9.53
N CYS A 81 5.94 11.59 10.49
CA CYS A 81 6.25 10.86 11.74
C CYS A 81 5.00 10.39 12.49
N TRP A 82 3.92 11.17 12.44
CA TRP A 82 2.63 10.83 13.03
C TRP A 82 1.99 9.58 12.40
N PHE A 83 2.17 9.36 11.10
CA PHE A 83 1.66 8.17 10.40
C PHE A 83 2.47 6.93 10.78
N VAL A 84 3.80 7.05 10.83
CA VAL A 84 4.69 5.98 11.28
C VAL A 84 4.36 5.55 12.71
N ALA A 85 4.15 6.51 13.62
CA ALA A 85 3.75 6.22 15.00
C ALA A 85 2.39 5.50 15.09
N ALA A 86 1.42 5.89 14.24
CA ALA A 86 0.13 5.23 14.17
C ALA A 86 0.24 3.79 13.63
N CYS A 87 1.02 3.56 12.57
CA CYS A 87 1.29 2.22 12.03
C CYS A 87 2.01 1.33 13.04
N SER A 88 3.01 1.87 13.76
CA SER A 88 3.72 1.16 14.84
C SER A 88 2.77 0.75 15.96
N SER A 89 1.89 1.66 16.39
CA SER A 89 0.87 1.36 17.39
C SER A 89 -0.11 0.29 16.90
N LEU A 90 -0.48 0.32 15.61
CA LEU A 90 -1.35 -0.69 15.02
C LEU A 90 -0.67 -2.07 14.94
N ALA A 91 0.61 -2.11 14.56
CA ALA A 91 1.43 -3.32 14.50
C ALA A 91 1.55 -4.03 15.85
N SER A 92 1.54 -3.27 16.97
CA SER A 92 1.56 -3.85 18.33
C SER A 92 0.32 -4.67 18.68
N ARG A 93 -0.76 -4.55 17.91
CA ARG A 93 -2.04 -5.24 18.14
C ARG A 93 -2.45 -6.01 16.90
N GLU A 94 -2.02 -7.27 16.84
CA GLU A 94 -2.23 -8.17 15.71
C GLU A 94 -3.71 -8.22 15.25
N SER A 95 -4.66 -8.28 16.18
CA SER A 95 -6.10 -8.32 15.88
C SER A 95 -6.65 -7.06 15.18
N LEU A 96 -6.00 -5.91 15.38
CA LEU A 96 -6.34 -4.67 14.67
C LEU A 96 -5.59 -4.59 13.34
N TRP A 97 -4.33 -5.04 13.32
CA TRP A 97 -3.56 -5.12 12.09
C TRP A 97 -4.25 -5.98 11.03
N HIS A 98 -4.70 -7.19 11.39
CA HIS A 98 -5.43 -8.10 10.47
C HIS A 98 -6.76 -7.53 9.94
N LYS A 99 -7.34 -6.53 10.62
CA LYS A 99 -8.55 -5.85 10.11
C LYS A 99 -8.23 -4.79 9.07
N VAL A 100 -7.07 -4.15 9.17
CA VAL A 100 -6.66 -3.04 8.30
C VAL A 100 -5.85 -3.56 7.12
N SER A 101 -4.85 -4.39 7.41
CA SER A 101 -4.18 -5.22 6.43
C SER A 101 -5.10 -6.41 6.16
N LEU A 102 -5.96 -6.29 5.13
CA LEU A 102 -6.66 -7.43 4.55
C LEU A 102 -5.61 -8.38 3.95
N CYS A 103 -4.91 -9.10 4.81
CA CYS A 103 -4.06 -10.21 4.43
C CYS A 103 -5.00 -11.24 3.80
N LEU A 104 -5.01 -11.28 2.47
CA LEU A 104 -5.53 -12.43 1.77
C LEU A 104 -4.69 -13.62 2.24
N PRO A 105 -5.30 -14.70 2.78
CA PRO A 105 -4.56 -15.81 3.38
C PRO A 105 -3.59 -16.55 2.44
N HIS A 106 -3.51 -16.19 1.16
CA HIS A 106 -2.53 -16.68 0.22
C HIS A 106 -2.33 -15.62 -0.87
N ALA A 107 -1.25 -14.85 -0.77
CA ALA A 107 -0.61 -14.22 -1.91
C ALA A 107 0.55 -15.12 -2.33
#